data_AF-A0A3E1YA94-F1
#
_entry.id   AF-A0A3E1YA94-F1
#
_cell.length_a   1.000
_cell.length_b   1.000
_cell.length_c   1.000
_cell.angle_alpha   90.00
_cell.angle_beta   90.00
_cell.angle_gamma   90.00
#
_symmetry.space_group_name_H-M   'P 1'
#
loop_
_entity.id
_entity.type
_entity.pdbx_description
1 polymer ?
#
loop_
_entity_poly.entity_id
_entity_poly.type
_entity_poly.pdbx_seq_one_letter_code
_entity_poly.pdbx_strand_id
1 'polypeptide(L)'
;MNFGFKLFRITNTLALTLSGMSVFSSISAFLVAGFSPEVILPLLASGACFIHSILSMYLQRNWLMPEMPLKESTPSGVRIMGVIELIFAFICIFIGISILLVPNHMLNDMITQMKQQQEAFSILTPGVIKRFGAFTLFIGILFTVNVILSFRLLKRIQQRQSHNESQDQQPQE
;
A
#
# COMPACT_ATOMS: atom_id res chain seq x y z
N MET A 1 -23.69 -6.77 -6.42
CA MET A 1 -22.28 -6.53 -6.00
C MET A 1 -22.30 -5.96 -4.58
N ASN A 2 -21.75 -6.68 -3.60
CA ASN A 2 -21.77 -6.25 -2.18
C ASN A 2 -20.93 -4.97 -2.00
N PHE A 3 -21.33 -4.02 -1.14
CA PHE A 3 -20.66 -2.73 -0.91
C PHE A 3 -19.17 -2.90 -0.61
N GLY A 4 -18.82 -3.88 0.23
CA GLY A 4 -17.42 -4.16 0.58
C GLY A 4 -16.54 -4.57 -0.62
N PHE A 5 -17.10 -5.22 -1.64
CA PHE A 5 -16.34 -5.56 -2.85
C PHE A 5 -16.14 -4.34 -3.76
N LYS A 6 -17.12 -3.44 -3.85
CA LYS A 6 -16.95 -2.17 -4.58
C LYS A 6 -15.89 -1.30 -3.91
N LEU A 7 -15.94 -1.19 -2.58
CA LEU A 7 -14.93 -0.48 -1.80
C LEU A 7 -13.54 -1.07 -2.04
N PHE A 8 -13.41 -2.40 -1.95
CA PHE A 8 -12.13 -3.07 -2.22
C PHE A 8 -11.59 -2.79 -3.61
N ARG A 9 -12.45 -2.79 -4.65
CA ARG A 9 -12.03 -2.47 -6.01
C ARG A 9 -11.47 -1.05 -6.10
N ILE A 10 -12.17 -0.07 -5.54
CA ILE A 10 -11.73 1.34 -5.54
C ILE A 10 -10.43 1.50 -4.76
N THR A 11 -10.37 0.98 -3.53
CA THR A 11 -9.18 1.06 -2.68
C THR A 11 -7.97 0.42 -3.34
N ASN A 12 -8.12 -0.78 -3.93
CA ASN A 12 -7.03 -1.46 -4.62
C ASN A 12 -6.59 -0.71 -5.88
N THR A 13 -7.52 -0.14 -6.64
CA THR A 13 -7.15 0.69 -7.80
C THR A 13 -6.33 1.90 -7.38
N LEU A 14 -6.75 2.61 -6.33
CA LEU A 14 -5.99 3.75 -5.80
C LEU A 14 -4.61 3.31 -5.26
N ALA A 15 -4.57 2.22 -4.49
CA ALA A 15 -3.33 1.66 -3.94
C ALA A 15 -2.37 1.24 -5.06
N LEU A 16 -2.87 0.60 -6.12
CA LEU A 16 -2.09 0.19 -7.27
C LEU A 16 -1.52 1.39 -8.04
N THR A 17 -2.34 2.43 -8.27
CA THR A 17 -1.88 3.65 -8.95
C THR A 17 -0.79 4.34 -8.13
N LEU A 18 -1.01 4.55 -6.83
CA LEU A 18 -0.05 5.25 -5.96
C LEU A 18 1.24 4.48 -5.76
N SER A 19 1.16 3.17 -5.52
CA SER A 19 2.35 2.31 -5.40
C SER A 19 3.08 2.19 -6.73
N GLY A 20 2.38 2.07 -7.86
CA GLY A 20 2.99 2.04 -9.19
C GLY A 20 3.74 3.32 -9.54
N MET A 21 3.15 4.49 -9.24
CA MET A 21 3.83 5.78 -9.38
C MET A 21 5.06 5.85 -8.47
N SER A 22 4.94 5.41 -7.22
CA SER A 22 6.04 5.43 -6.25
C SER A 22 7.19 4.52 -6.68
N VAL A 23 6.91 3.29 -7.13
CA VAL A 23 7.91 2.36 -7.66
C VAL A 23 8.61 2.97 -8.88
N PHE A 24 7.87 3.55 -9.81
CA PHE A 24 8.45 4.20 -10.98
C PHE A 24 9.41 5.32 -10.56
N SER A 25 8.98 6.22 -9.67
CA SER A 25 9.83 7.29 -9.14
C SER A 25 11.06 6.77 -8.42
N SER A 26 10.93 5.71 -7.61
CA SER A 26 12.07 5.09 -6.90
C SER A 26 13.05 4.41 -7.84
N ILE A 27 12.58 3.75 -8.91
CA ILE A 27 13.47 3.19 -9.95
C ILE A 27 14.18 4.31 -10.69
N SER A 28 13.49 5.40 -11.06
CA SER A 28 14.14 6.56 -11.68
C SER A 28 15.20 7.17 -10.76
N ALA A 29 14.91 7.33 -9.47
CA ALA A 29 15.88 7.80 -8.50
C ALA A 29 17.08 6.85 -8.36
N PHE A 30 16.85 5.54 -8.37
CA PHE A 30 17.91 4.53 -8.34
C PHE A 30 18.83 4.60 -9.56
N LEU A 31 18.27 4.84 -10.75
CA LEU A 31 19.05 4.98 -11.97
C LEU A 31 19.91 6.26 -11.99
N VAL A 32 19.44 7.34 -11.36
CA VAL A 32 20.15 8.63 -11.34
C VAL A 32 21.16 8.71 -10.20
N ALA A 33 20.74 8.36 -8.97
CA ALA A 33 21.55 8.50 -7.76
C ALA A 33 22.40 7.25 -7.45
N GLY A 34 22.10 6.12 -8.09
CA GLY A 34 22.79 4.85 -7.87
C GLY A 34 22.38 4.11 -6.60
N PHE A 35 23.28 3.25 -6.12
CA PHE A 35 23.03 2.37 -4.97
C PHE A 35 23.24 3.11 -3.64
N SER A 36 22.16 3.68 -3.11
CA SER A 36 22.14 4.26 -1.76
C SER A 36 21.02 3.64 -0.91
N PRO A 37 21.23 3.45 0.41
CA PRO A 37 20.18 2.92 1.31
C PRO A 37 18.90 3.76 1.27
N GLU A 38 19.05 5.07 1.10
CA GLU A 38 17.95 6.05 1.00
C GLU A 38 17.04 5.80 -0.20
N VAL A 39 17.55 5.21 -1.28
CA VAL A 39 16.78 4.89 -2.48
C VAL A 39 16.27 3.45 -2.46
N ILE A 40 17.08 2.52 -1.97
CA ILE A 40 16.74 1.09 -1.95
C ILE A 40 15.58 0.80 -0.99
N LEU A 41 15.61 1.37 0.20
CA LEU A 41 14.58 1.10 1.20
C LEU A 41 13.17 1.51 0.74
N PRO A 42 12.94 2.74 0.22
CA PRO A 42 11.64 3.10 -0.33
C PRO A 42 11.29 2.33 -1.61
N LEU A 43 12.28 1.94 -2.42
CA LEU A 43 12.04 1.07 -3.58
C LEU A 43 11.48 -0.30 -3.15
N LEU A 44 12.07 -0.93 -2.13
CA LEU A 44 11.58 -2.20 -1.60
C LEU A 44 10.20 -2.05 -0.96
N ALA A 45 9.98 -1.00 -0.18
CA ALA A 45 8.70 -0.75 0.47
C ALA A 45 7.56 -0.49 -0.54
N SER A 46 7.80 0.39 -1.51
CA SER A 46 6.83 0.67 -2.58
C SER A 46 6.62 -0.53 -3.49
N GLY A 47 7.67 -1.31 -3.77
CA GLY A 47 7.61 -2.56 -4.50
C GLY A 47 6.72 -3.60 -3.82
N ALA A 48 6.83 -3.76 -2.50
CA ALA A 48 5.98 -4.66 -1.73
C ALA A 48 4.49 -4.26 -1.82
N CYS A 49 4.18 -2.96 -1.65
CA CYS A 49 2.82 -2.45 -1.78
C CYS A 49 2.25 -2.65 -3.20
N PHE A 50 3.09 -2.48 -4.21
CA PHE A 50 2.73 -2.70 -5.61
C PHE A 50 2.42 -4.17 -5.87
N ILE A 51 3.29 -5.10 -5.45
CA ILE A 51 3.07 -6.54 -5.59
C ILE A 51 1.81 -6.97 -4.85
N HIS A 52 1.60 -6.50 -3.62
CA HIS A 52 0.37 -6.81 -2.88
C HIS A 52 -0.89 -6.31 -3.60
N SER A 53 -0.84 -5.13 -4.21
CA SER A 53 -1.97 -4.58 -5.01
C SER A 53 -2.25 -5.41 -6.28
N ILE A 54 -1.21 -5.93 -6.94
CA ILE A 54 -1.36 -6.86 -8.08
C ILE A 54 -1.97 -8.19 -7.63
N LEU A 55 -1.48 -8.77 -6.52
CA LEU A 55 -2.03 -10.00 -5.96
C LEU A 55 -3.50 -9.83 -5.54
N SER A 56 -3.81 -8.68 -4.97
CA SER A 56 -5.18 -8.27 -4.60
C SER A 56 -6.09 -8.17 -5.84
N MET A 57 -5.58 -7.74 -6.99
CA MET A 57 -6.31 -7.77 -8.26
C MET A 57 -6.63 -9.20 -8.70
N TYR A 58 -5.72 -10.15 -8.53
CA TYR A 58 -6.00 -11.57 -8.81
C TYR A 58 -7.08 -12.14 -7.89
N LEU A 59 -7.12 -11.74 -6.61
CA LEU A 59 -8.21 -12.11 -5.71
C LEU A 59 -9.56 -11.55 -6.19
N GLN A 60 -9.59 -10.30 -6.65
CA GLN A 60 -10.80 -9.70 -7.21
C GLN A 60 -11.28 -10.45 -8.46
N ARG A 61 -10.34 -10.86 -9.32
CA ARG A 61 -10.64 -11.63 -10.53
C ARG A 61 -11.24 -13.00 -10.18
N ASN A 62 -10.61 -13.76 -9.28
CA ASN A 62 -11.12 -15.05 -8.83
C ASN A 62 -12.49 -14.92 -8.15
N TRP A 63 -12.73 -13.85 -7.39
CA TRP A 63 -14.03 -13.62 -6.77
C TRP A 63 -15.16 -13.39 -7.79
N LEU A 64 -14.86 -12.74 -8.92
CA LEU A 64 -15.82 -12.51 -10.01
C LEU A 64 -16.00 -13.74 -10.90
N MET A 65 -14.92 -14.50 -11.12
CA MET A 65 -14.87 -15.67 -11.99
C MET A 65 -14.23 -16.83 -11.22
N PRO A 66 -15.01 -17.58 -10.43
CA PRO A 66 -14.48 -18.62 -9.53
C PRO A 66 -13.87 -19.81 -10.30
N GLU A 67 -14.24 -19.99 -11.57
CA GLU A 67 -13.69 -20.99 -12.49
C GLU A 67 -12.20 -20.77 -12.80
N MET A 68 -11.67 -19.56 -12.57
CA MET A 68 -10.24 -19.29 -12.70
C MET A 68 -9.53 -19.53 -11.37
N PRO A 69 -8.84 -20.66 -11.18
CA PRO A 69 -8.13 -20.93 -9.93
C PRO A 69 -7.03 -19.90 -9.69
N LEU A 70 -6.81 -19.57 -8.41
CA LEU A 70 -5.64 -18.82 -8.00
C LEU A 70 -4.39 -19.69 -8.17
N LYS A 71 -3.26 -19.08 -8.54
CA LYS A 71 -1.96 -19.79 -8.46
C LYS A 71 -1.70 -20.17 -7.00
N GLU A 72 -1.08 -21.32 -6.76
CA GLU A 72 -0.77 -21.83 -5.41
C GLU A 72 0.03 -20.84 -4.55
N SER A 73 0.89 -20.02 -5.17
CA SER A 73 1.67 -18.99 -4.48
C SER A 73 0.90 -17.72 -4.11
N THR A 74 -0.30 -17.51 -4.67
CA THR A 74 -1.07 -16.26 -4.48
C THR A 74 -1.52 -16.04 -3.03
N PRO A 75 -2.13 -17.03 -2.33
CA PRO A 75 -2.56 -16.86 -0.94
C PRO A 75 -1.40 -16.51 0.01
N SER A 76 -0.28 -17.21 -0.11
CA SER A 76 0.92 -16.97 0.68
C SER A 76 1.53 -15.60 0.34
N GLY A 77 1.61 -15.25 -0.95
CA GLY A 77 2.08 -13.95 -1.40
C GLY A 77 1.26 -12.79 -0.84
N VAL A 78 -0.08 -12.89 -0.85
CA VAL A 78 -0.97 -11.87 -0.29
C VAL A 78 -0.70 -11.69 1.20
N ARG A 79 -0.55 -12.78 1.95
CA ARG A 79 -0.28 -12.72 3.40
C ARG A 79 1.07 -12.05 3.69
N ILE A 80 2.14 -12.51 3.05
CA ILE A 80 3.51 -12.00 3.28
C ILE A 80 3.59 -10.53 2.87
N MET A 81 3.19 -10.20 1.64
CA MET A 81 3.26 -8.83 1.16
C MET A 81 2.30 -7.90 1.90
N GLY A 82 1.14 -8.40 2.32
CA GLY A 82 0.19 -7.63 3.15
C GLY A 82 0.75 -7.30 4.54
N VAL A 83 1.52 -8.19 5.17
CA VAL A 83 2.21 -7.88 6.44
C VAL A 83 3.27 -6.80 6.23
N ILE A 84 4.06 -6.89 5.15
CA ILE A 84 5.07 -5.86 4.81
C ILE A 84 4.39 -4.52 4.52
N GLU A 85 3.30 -4.51 3.74
CA GLU A 85 2.51 -3.32 3.44
C GLU A 85 1.92 -2.71 4.72
N LEU A 86 1.47 -3.51 5.69
CA LEU A 86 0.99 -3.00 6.98
C LEU A 86 2.08 -2.31 7.80
N ILE A 87 3.29 -2.87 7.83
CA ILE A 87 4.43 -2.23 8.53
C ILE A 87 4.71 -0.87 7.88
N PHE A 88 4.77 -0.82 6.54
CA PHE A 88 4.98 0.43 5.82
C PHE A 88 3.84 1.43 6.04
N ALA A 89 2.59 0.98 5.96
CA ALA A 89 1.41 1.79 6.21
C ALA A 89 1.43 2.39 7.63
N PHE A 90 1.85 1.62 8.64
CA PHE A 90 1.99 2.09 10.01
C PHE A 90 3.06 3.19 10.12
N ILE A 91 4.21 3.01 9.46
CA ILE A 91 5.26 4.04 9.39
C ILE A 91 4.70 5.32 8.73
N CYS A 92 3.97 5.21 7.61
CA CYS A 92 3.36 6.36 6.95
C CYS A 92 2.35 7.09 7.86
N ILE A 93 1.51 6.34 8.59
CA ILE A 93 0.56 6.91 9.54
C ILE A 93 1.31 7.67 10.65
N PHE A 94 2.35 7.06 11.22
CA PHE A 94 3.13 7.66 12.28
C PHE A 94 3.84 8.93 11.83
N ILE A 95 4.49 8.91 10.66
CA ILE A 95 5.14 10.08 10.06
C ILE A 95 4.10 11.17 9.77
N GLY A 96 2.97 10.82 9.15
CA GLY A 96 1.92 11.77 8.81
C GLY A 96 1.35 12.47 10.05
N ILE A 97 1.02 11.71 11.10
CA ILE A 97 0.56 12.26 12.39
C ILE A 97 1.64 13.15 13.00
N SER A 98 2.90 12.69 13.03
CA SER A 98 4.00 13.46 13.62
C SER A 98 4.13 14.82 12.95
N ILE A 99 4.17 14.87 11.62
CA ILE A 99 4.22 16.13 10.85
C ILE A 99 3.01 17.03 11.16
N LEU A 100 1.81 16.44 11.25
CA LEU A 100 0.58 17.18 11.52
C LEU A 100 0.51 17.74 12.96
N LEU A 101 1.23 17.15 13.91
CA LEU A 101 1.28 17.64 15.29
C LEU A 101 2.37 18.70 15.54
N VAL A 102 3.40 18.80 14.68
CA VAL A 102 4.47 19.81 14.86
C VAL A 102 3.91 21.24 14.73
N PRO A 103 4.08 22.13 15.71
CA PRO A 103 3.64 23.52 15.60
C PRO A 103 4.27 24.27 14.42
N ASN A 104 3.52 25.21 13.82
CA ASN A 104 3.99 25.95 12.64
C ASN A 104 5.26 26.78 12.89
N HIS A 105 5.47 27.28 14.11
CA HIS A 105 6.69 28.03 14.44
C HIS A 105 7.93 27.14 14.36
N MET A 106 7.87 25.92 14.88
CA MET A 106 8.97 24.95 14.77
C MET A 106 9.24 24.57 13.30
N LEU A 107 8.19 24.40 12.50
CA LEU A 107 8.34 24.15 11.06
C LEU A 107 9.02 25.33 10.35
N ASN A 108 8.68 26.57 10.71
CA ASN A 108 9.32 27.76 10.15
C ASN A 108 10.82 27.79 10.48
N ASP A 109 11.19 27.49 11.72
CA ASP A 109 12.60 27.46 12.14
C ASP A 109 13.38 26.40 11.36
N MET A 110 12.81 25.19 11.22
CA MET A 110 13.40 24.10 10.43
C MET A 110 13.57 24.48 8.95
N ILE A 111 12.53 25.06 8.33
CA ILE A 111 12.57 25.49 6.93
C ILE A 111 13.64 26.57 6.74
N THR A 112 13.76 27.49 7.69
CA THR A 112 14.73 28.59 7.61
C THR A 112 16.17 28.05 7.63
N GLN A 113 16.44 27.08 8.50
CA GLN A 113 17.74 26.39 8.54
C GLN A 113 18.02 25.64 7.24
N MET A 114 17.04 24.94 6.68
CA MET A 114 17.20 24.23 5.40
C MET A 114 17.47 25.18 4.23
N LYS A 115 16.77 26.32 4.17
CA LYS A 115 16.96 27.34 3.13
C LYS A 115 18.36 27.96 3.18
N GLN A 116 18.97 28.07 4.37
CA GLN A 116 20.34 28.54 4.51
C GLN A 116 21.36 27.54 3.96
N GLN A 117 21.04 26.25 3.93
CA GLN A 117 21.91 25.21 3.38
C GLN A 117 21.69 24.94 1.89
N GLN A 118 20.48 25.16 1.36
CA GLN A 118 20.15 24.86 -0.03
C GLN A 118 19.02 25.75 -0.58
N GLU A 119 19.29 26.50 -1.65
CA GLU A 119 18.29 27.36 -2.32
C GLU A 119 17.09 26.57 -2.90
N ALA A 120 17.28 25.27 -3.17
CA ALA A 120 16.24 24.37 -3.66
C ALA A 120 15.02 24.28 -2.73
N PHE A 121 15.15 24.67 -1.45
CA PHE A 121 14.07 24.63 -0.48
C PHE A 121 13.22 25.91 -0.43
N SER A 122 13.42 26.87 -1.34
CA SER A 122 12.68 28.14 -1.40
C SER A 122 11.14 27.96 -1.42
N ILE A 123 10.65 26.90 -2.04
CA ILE A 123 9.22 26.54 -2.15
C ILE A 123 8.60 25.92 -0.89
N LEU A 124 9.42 25.51 0.09
CA LEU A 124 8.89 24.93 1.32
C LEU A 124 8.29 26.01 2.22
N THR A 125 7.05 25.76 2.61
CA THR A 125 6.31 26.50 3.63
C THR A 125 5.74 25.49 4.62
N PRO A 126 5.43 25.89 5.86
CA PRO A 126 4.77 24.99 6.82
C PRO A 126 3.49 24.39 6.25
N GLY A 127 2.73 25.17 5.47
CA GLY A 127 1.52 24.69 4.81
C GLY A 127 1.79 23.55 3.82
N VAL A 128 2.86 23.62 3.04
CA VAL A 128 3.27 22.54 2.13
C VAL A 128 3.67 21.29 2.91
N ILE A 129 4.47 21.44 3.98
CA ILE A 129 4.88 20.32 4.83
C ILE A 129 3.66 19.66 5.50
N LYS A 130 2.71 20.45 6.00
CA LYS A 130 1.46 19.93 6.58
C LYS A 130 0.62 19.17 5.58
N ARG A 131 0.49 19.68 4.34
CA ARG A 131 -0.21 18.97 3.26
C ARG A 131 0.49 17.67 2.90
N PHE A 132 1.82 17.66 2.87
CA PHE A 132 2.59 16.44 2.69
C PHE A 132 2.30 15.43 3.81
N GLY A 133 2.34 15.86 5.08
CA GLY A 133 1.97 15.01 6.22
C GLY A 133 0.56 14.45 6.13
N ALA A 134 -0.43 15.26 5.73
CA ALA A 134 -1.80 14.81 5.49
C ALA A 134 -1.90 13.78 4.35
N PHE A 135 -1.16 14.00 3.26
CA PHE A 135 -1.11 13.07 2.13
C PHE A 135 -0.44 11.74 2.52
N THR A 136 0.67 11.78 3.26
CA THR A 136 1.34 10.58 3.79
C THR A 136 0.42 9.80 4.72
N LEU A 137 -0.32 10.49 5.60
CA LEU A 137 -1.31 9.86 6.47
C LEU A 137 -2.42 9.19 5.67
N PHE A 138 -2.94 9.87 4.65
CA PHE A 138 -3.96 9.32 3.75
C PHE A 138 -3.47 8.04 3.04
N ILE A 139 -2.23 8.04 2.53
CA ILE A 139 -1.63 6.85 1.91
C ILE A 139 -1.56 5.68 2.90
N GLY A 140 -1.10 5.93 4.13
CA GLY A 140 -1.01 4.89 5.15
C GLY A 140 -2.37 4.28 5.50
N ILE A 141 -3.41 5.12 5.63
CA ILE A 141 -4.79 4.64 5.84
C ILE A 141 -5.28 3.83 4.63
N LEU A 142 -5.03 4.32 3.42
CA LEU A 142 -5.45 3.66 2.19
C LEU A 142 -4.87 2.24 2.08
N PHE A 143 -3.55 2.07 2.29
CA PHE A 143 -2.90 0.76 2.28
C PHE A 143 -3.40 -0.14 3.41
N THR A 144 -3.62 0.40 4.60
CA THR A 144 -4.20 -0.37 5.71
C THR A 144 -5.57 -0.94 5.34
N VAL A 145 -6.46 -0.10 4.79
CA VAL A 145 -7.79 -0.54 4.33
C VAL A 145 -7.67 -1.58 3.20
N ASN A 146 -6.72 -1.38 2.28
CA ASN A 146 -6.46 -2.31 1.18
C ASN A 146 -6.11 -3.70 1.70
N VAL A 147 -5.12 -3.81 2.59
CA VAL A 147 -4.68 -5.08 3.19
C VAL A 147 -5.82 -5.76 3.95
N ILE A 148 -6.57 -5.03 4.77
CA ILE A 148 -7.70 -5.60 5.52
C ILE A 148 -8.74 -6.20 4.56
N LEU A 149 -9.09 -5.48 3.48
CA LEU A 149 -10.05 -5.97 2.50
C LEU A 149 -9.51 -7.17 1.72
N SER A 150 -8.23 -7.17 1.34
CA SER A 150 -7.56 -8.31 0.70
C SER A 150 -7.59 -9.56 1.58
N PHE A 151 -7.28 -9.43 2.87
CA PHE A 151 -7.32 -10.54 3.81
C PHE A 151 -8.74 -11.08 4.02
N ARG A 152 -9.74 -10.19 4.13
CA ARG A 152 -11.15 -10.60 4.23
C ARG A 152 -11.60 -11.35 2.98
N LEU A 153 -11.19 -10.90 1.78
CA LEU A 153 -11.55 -11.56 0.54
C LEU A 153 -10.84 -12.91 0.40
N LEU A 154 -9.55 -12.97 0.70
CA LEU A 154 -8.77 -14.21 0.69
C LEU A 154 -9.40 -15.26 1.60
N LYS A 155 -9.77 -14.89 2.82
CA LYS A 155 -10.45 -15.79 3.77
C LYS A 155 -11.76 -16.34 3.19
N ARG A 156 -12.56 -15.49 2.54
CA ARG A 156 -13.82 -15.92 1.91
C ARG A 156 -13.60 -16.85 0.73
N ILE A 157 -12.57 -16.62 -0.07
CA ILE A 157 -12.22 -17.51 -1.20
C ILE A 157 -11.80 -18.88 -0.66
N GLN A 158 -10.92 -18.92 0.34
CA GLN A 158 -10.46 -20.17 0.95
C GLN A 158 -11.61 -20.95 1.58
N GLN A 159 -12.54 -20.28 2.26
CA GLN A 159 -13.73 -20.91 2.84
C GLN A 159 -14.65 -21.54 1.77
N ARG A 160 -14.77 -20.90 0.59
CA ARG A 160 -15.54 -21.47 -0.53
C ARG A 160 -14.88 -22.71 -1.10
N GLN A 161 -13.57 -22.68 -1.27
CA GLN A 161 -12.81 -23.83 -1.78
C GLN A 161 -12.91 -25.04 -0.84
N SER A 162 -12.71 -24.84 0.46
CA SER A 162 -12.83 -25.93 1.44
C SER A 162 -14.23 -26.54 1.51
N HIS A 163 -15.27 -25.72 1.29
CA HIS A 163 -16.66 -26.21 1.31
C HIS A 163 -16.97 -27.07 0.09
N ASN A 164 -16.51 -26.67 -1.09
CA ASN A 164 -16.69 -27.44 -2.32
C ASN A 164 -15.93 -28.78 -2.24
N GLU A 165 -14.69 -28.78 -1.76
CA GLU A 165 -13.91 -30.01 -1.55
C GLU A 165 -14.59 -31.00 -0.59
N SER A 166 -15.30 -30.49 0.44
CA SER A 166 -16.04 -31.33 1.39
C SER A 166 -17.31 -31.94 0.79
N GLN A 167 -17.94 -31.28 -0.18
CA GLN A 167 -19.14 -31.79 -0.87
C GLN A 167 -18.79 -32.86 -1.90
N ASP A 168 -17.68 -32.69 -2.62
CA ASP A 168 -17.22 -33.65 -3.63
C ASP A 168 -16.72 -34.98 -3.00
N GLN A 169 -16.43 -35.00 -1.69
CA GLN A 169 -15.97 -36.18 -0.95
C GLN A 169 -17.10 -36.99 -0.29
N GLN A 170 -18.36 -36.54 -0.36
CA GLN A 170 -19.49 -37.35 0.12
C GLN A 170 -19.88 -38.38 -0.96
N PRO A 171 -19.82 -39.70 -0.67
CA PRO A 171 -20.32 -40.70 -1.60
C PRO A 171 -21.81 -40.47 -1.85
N GLN A 172 -22.22 -40.45 -3.13
CA GLN A 172 -23.63 -40.56 -3.49
C GLN A 172 -24.09 -41.97 -3.09
N GLU A 173 -24.75 -42.09 -1.94
CA GLU A 173 -25.52 -43.29 -1.56
C GLU A 173 -26.83 -43.38 -2.34
#